data_AF-A0A961ARK4-F1
#
_entry.id   AF-A0A961ARK4-F1
#
_cell.length_a   1.000
_cell.length_b   1.000
_cell.length_c   1.000
_cell.angle_alpha   90.00
_cell.angle_beta   90.00
_cell.angle_gamma   90.00
#
_symmetry.space_group_name_H-M   'P 1'
#
loop_
_entity.id
_entity.type
_entity.pdbx_description
1 polymer ?
#
loop_
_entity_poly.entity_id
_entity_poly.type
_entity_poly.pdbx_seq_one_letter_code
_entity_poly.pdbx_strand_id
1 'polypeptide(L)'
;MFQRLGNLIRGFFGLFISGLEKKNPEALLDVEKENLRKQISKYNEGLSAHAALCERLMSQVKREEGELKELTAKATAHLKAGNRKMAGEYALRLQKLKTDHAENVAQLEEAEKTYEELKRARDLSISAAKEKIESLKRDINETKIAQATAELNEMAAGMISEIGGAGDTLNRLEEMVREEKEKAAGRARVARDSIDSSELDVMEA
;
A
#
# COMPACT_ATOMS: atom_id res chain seq x y z
N MET A 1 20.98 -12.62 7.31
CA MET A 1 19.88 -12.62 6.32
C MET A 1 19.26 -11.22 6.13
N PHE A 2 19.11 -10.42 7.18
CA PHE A 2 18.59 -9.03 7.13
C PHE A 2 19.36 -8.04 6.21
N GLN A 3 20.68 -8.18 6.08
CA GLN A 3 21.46 -7.37 5.12
C GLN A 3 21.09 -7.63 3.66
N ARG A 4 20.58 -8.83 3.33
CA ARG A 4 20.15 -9.16 1.95
C ARG A 4 18.81 -8.53 1.59
N LEU A 5 17.90 -8.39 2.57
CA LEU A 5 16.63 -7.67 2.39
C LEU A 5 16.86 -6.15 2.25
N GLY A 6 17.79 -5.59 3.03
CA GLY A 6 18.21 -4.19 2.90
C GLY A 6 18.87 -3.88 1.54
N ASN A 7 19.62 -4.83 0.97
CA ASN A 7 20.22 -4.68 -0.36
C ASN A 7 19.20 -4.80 -1.51
N LEU A 8 18.12 -5.57 -1.32
CA LEU A 8 17.00 -5.65 -2.28
C LEU A 8 16.24 -4.32 -2.36
N ILE A 9 16.02 -3.67 -1.21
CA ILE A 9 15.40 -2.34 -1.11
C ILE A 9 16.29 -1.29 -1.77
N ARG A 10 17.61 -1.31 -1.54
CA ARG A 10 18.56 -0.34 -2.10
C ARG A 10 18.77 -0.48 -3.61
N GLY A 11 18.74 -1.70 -4.15
CA GLY A 11 18.83 -1.96 -5.59
C GLY A 11 17.60 -1.48 -6.38
N PHE A 12 16.44 -1.36 -5.74
CA PHE A 12 15.22 -0.86 -6.37
C PHE A 12 15.24 0.65 -6.61
N PHE A 13 15.90 1.42 -5.74
CA PHE A 13 16.13 2.86 -5.92
C PHE A 13 17.12 3.19 -7.06
N GLY A 14 17.74 2.20 -7.70
CA GLY A 14 18.70 2.38 -8.80
C GLY A 14 18.08 2.44 -10.20
N LEU A 15 16.77 2.22 -10.35
CA LEU A 15 16.07 2.19 -11.64
C LEU A 15 15.30 3.49 -11.93
N PHE A 16 15.86 4.64 -11.57
CA PHE A 16 15.42 5.92 -12.14
C PHE A 16 15.86 5.98 -13.60
N ILE A 17 14.92 5.64 -14.49
CA ILE A 17 15.11 5.64 -15.94
C ILE A 17 15.22 7.08 -16.41
N SER A 18 16.45 7.56 -16.61
CA SER A 18 16.78 8.90 -17.10
C SER A 18 16.45 9.17 -18.57
N GLY A 19 15.64 8.31 -19.22
CA GLY A 19 15.44 8.34 -20.68
C GLY A 19 14.03 8.68 -21.18
N LEU A 20 13.00 8.55 -20.34
CA LEU A 20 11.59 8.71 -20.77
C LEU A 20 10.95 10.04 -20.29
N GLU A 21 11.64 10.80 -19.44
CA GLU A 21 11.05 11.82 -18.57
C GLU A 21 10.74 13.19 -19.19
N LYS A 22 11.04 13.47 -20.47
CA LYS A 22 10.85 14.84 -21.01
C LYS A 22 9.60 15.09 -21.85
N LYS A 23 8.89 14.06 -22.32
CA LYS A 23 7.80 14.26 -23.31
C LYS A 23 6.39 14.09 -22.76
N ASN A 24 6.20 13.40 -21.63
CA ASN A 24 4.86 13.27 -21.05
C ASN A 24 4.91 13.15 -19.51
N PRO A 25 4.83 14.27 -18.79
CA PRO A 25 4.78 14.26 -17.32
C PRO A 25 3.64 13.40 -16.74
N GLU A 26 2.52 13.28 -17.43
CA GLU A 26 1.40 12.44 -16.98
C GLU A 26 1.74 10.96 -17.03
N ALA A 27 2.45 10.52 -18.08
CA ALA A 27 2.91 9.14 -18.20
C ALA A 27 3.88 8.77 -17.06
N LEU A 28 4.72 9.71 -16.62
CA LEU A 28 5.61 9.51 -15.47
C LEU A 28 4.81 9.31 -14.17
N LEU A 29 3.77 10.11 -13.96
CA LEU A 29 2.88 9.98 -12.80
C LEU A 29 2.17 8.62 -12.78
N ASP A 30 1.74 8.12 -13.94
CA ASP A 30 1.07 6.82 -14.03
C ASP A 30 2.02 5.64 -13.80
N VAL A 31 3.26 5.74 -14.28
CA VAL A 31 4.33 4.78 -13.94
C VAL A 31 4.58 4.75 -12.44
N GLU A 32 4.59 5.91 -11.77
CA GLU A 32 4.85 5.98 -10.33
C GLU A 32 3.69 5.39 -9.51
N LYS A 33 2.43 5.62 -9.92
CA LYS A 33 1.26 4.95 -9.32
C LYS A 33 1.35 3.44 -9.47
N GLU A 34 1.74 2.94 -10.64
CA GLU A 34 1.88 1.50 -10.90
C GLU A 34 3.04 0.89 -10.11
N ASN A 35 4.15 1.61 -9.96
CA ASN A 35 5.25 1.22 -9.09
C ASN A 35 4.80 1.12 -7.64
N LEU A 36 4.06 2.12 -7.13
CA LEU A 36 3.49 2.09 -5.79
C LEU A 36 2.54 0.89 -5.61
N ARG A 37 1.67 0.62 -6.58
CA ARG A 37 0.78 -0.56 -6.56
C ARG A 37 1.57 -1.86 -6.44
N LYS A 38 2.62 -2.03 -7.24
CA LYS A 38 3.51 -3.21 -7.19
C LYS A 38 4.22 -3.33 -5.84
N GLN A 39 4.69 -2.21 -5.28
CA GLN A 39 5.34 -2.20 -3.96
C GLN A 39 4.36 -2.61 -2.85
N ILE A 40 3.14 -2.07 -2.85
CA ILE A 40 2.08 -2.44 -1.90
C ILE A 40 1.81 -3.94 -1.97
N SER A 41 1.71 -4.50 -3.18
CA SER A 41 1.49 -5.94 -3.37
C SER A 41 2.60 -6.78 -2.72
N LYS A 42 3.87 -6.44 -2.98
CA LYS A 42 5.03 -7.14 -2.39
C LYS A 42 5.07 -7.03 -0.87
N TYR A 43 4.76 -5.85 -0.32
CA TYR A 43 4.68 -5.70 1.13
C TYR A 43 3.57 -6.56 1.73
N ASN A 44 2.40 -6.58 1.11
CA ASN A 44 1.27 -7.38 1.57
C ASN A 44 1.58 -8.88 1.54
N GLU A 45 2.26 -9.35 0.51
CA GLU A 45 2.71 -10.75 0.41
C GLU A 45 3.66 -11.12 1.57
N GLY A 46 4.69 -10.30 1.81
CA GLY A 46 5.62 -10.51 2.92
C GLY A 46 4.96 -10.45 4.29
N LEU A 47 4.06 -9.49 4.50
CA LEU A 47 3.29 -9.35 5.75
C LEU A 47 2.32 -10.51 5.96
N SER A 48 1.70 -11.02 4.90
CA SER A 48 0.82 -12.19 4.98
C SER A 48 1.58 -13.44 5.43
N ALA A 49 2.80 -13.64 4.92
CA ALA A 49 3.63 -14.77 5.34
C ALA A 49 4.01 -14.68 6.83
N HIS A 50 4.38 -13.49 7.31
CA HIS A 50 4.68 -13.27 8.73
C HIS A 50 3.45 -13.36 9.63
N ALA A 51 2.30 -12.85 9.19
CA ALA A 51 1.04 -13.01 9.92
C ALA A 51 0.66 -14.50 10.07
N ALA A 52 0.78 -15.28 9.00
CA ALA A 52 0.52 -16.72 9.04
C ALA A 52 1.47 -17.46 10.01
N LEU A 53 2.73 -17.03 10.11
CA LEU A 53 3.66 -17.56 11.11
C LEU A 53 3.20 -17.26 12.54
N CYS A 54 2.79 -16.01 12.82
CA CYS A 54 2.28 -15.61 14.14
C CYS A 54 1.04 -16.43 14.51
N GLU A 55 0.05 -16.53 13.61
CA GLU A 55 -1.17 -17.32 13.83
C GLU A 55 -0.88 -18.79 14.11
N ARG A 56 0.07 -19.39 13.37
CA ARG A 56 0.49 -20.76 13.59
C ARG A 56 1.12 -20.96 14.97
N LEU A 57 2.04 -20.07 15.36
CA LEU A 57 2.70 -20.13 16.67
C LEU A 57 1.70 -19.91 17.80
N MET A 58 0.81 -18.93 17.67
CA MET A 58 -0.27 -18.68 18.64
C MET A 58 -1.18 -19.90 18.82
N SER A 59 -1.56 -20.56 17.72
CA SER A 59 -2.35 -21.79 17.77
C SER A 59 -1.60 -22.94 18.47
N GLN A 60 -0.30 -23.09 18.21
CA GLN A 60 0.56 -24.07 18.89
C GLN A 60 0.66 -23.80 20.40
N VAL A 61 0.99 -22.57 20.78
CA VAL A 61 1.05 -22.12 22.17
C VAL A 61 -0.26 -22.43 22.90
N LYS A 62 -1.41 -22.08 22.32
CA LYS A 62 -2.73 -22.34 22.92
C LYS A 62 -3.04 -23.82 23.09
N ARG A 63 -2.65 -24.66 22.13
CA ARG A 63 -2.81 -26.12 22.24
C ARG A 63 -1.94 -26.67 23.38
N GLU A 64 -0.69 -26.25 23.44
CA GLU A 64 0.27 -26.68 24.46
C GLU A 64 -0.17 -26.26 25.86
N GLU A 65 -0.76 -25.07 26.04
CA GLU A 65 -1.36 -24.67 27.32
C GLU A 65 -2.44 -25.65 27.79
N GLY A 66 -3.25 -26.16 26.86
CA GLY A 66 -4.26 -27.19 27.15
C GLY A 66 -3.62 -28.50 27.59
N GLU A 67 -2.64 -28.97 26.83
CA GLU A 67 -1.90 -30.20 27.14
C GLU A 67 -1.13 -30.11 28.48
N LEU A 68 -0.54 -28.93 28.79
CA LEU A 68 0.12 -28.65 30.07
C LEU A 68 -0.85 -28.80 31.24
N LYS A 69 -2.07 -28.26 31.12
CA LYS A 69 -3.12 -28.39 32.15
C LYS A 69 -3.53 -29.86 32.32
N GLU A 70 -3.73 -30.57 31.22
CA GLU A 70 -4.12 -31.98 31.23
C GLU A 70 -3.05 -32.87 31.87
N LEU A 71 -1.79 -32.74 31.45
CA LEU A 71 -0.66 -33.51 32.00
C LEU A 71 -0.45 -33.19 33.49
N THR A 72 -0.60 -31.93 33.90
CA THR A 72 -0.51 -31.53 35.31
C THR A 72 -1.61 -32.19 36.15
N ALA A 73 -2.84 -32.21 35.64
CA ALA A 73 -3.97 -32.86 36.31
C ALA A 73 -3.74 -34.37 36.44
N LYS A 74 -3.32 -35.03 35.35
CA LYS A 74 -2.99 -36.47 35.34
C LYS A 74 -1.86 -36.82 36.30
N ALA A 75 -0.75 -36.09 36.26
CA ALA A 75 0.38 -36.29 37.16
C ALA A 75 -0.05 -36.18 38.63
N THR A 76 -0.83 -35.15 38.94
CA THR A 76 -1.33 -34.87 40.31
C THR A 76 -2.30 -35.95 40.78
N ALA A 77 -3.21 -36.41 39.92
CA ALA A 77 -4.17 -37.47 40.24
C ALA A 77 -3.47 -38.80 40.53
N HIS A 78 -2.51 -39.21 39.69
CA HIS A 78 -1.72 -40.42 39.92
C HIS A 78 -0.85 -40.33 41.17
N LEU A 79 -0.29 -39.14 41.47
CA LEU A 79 0.49 -38.92 42.69
C LEU A 79 -0.38 -39.08 43.95
N LYS A 80 -1.58 -38.48 43.96
CA LYS A 80 -2.56 -38.62 45.05
C LYS A 80 -3.02 -40.07 45.24
N ALA A 81 -3.17 -40.81 44.15
CA ALA A 81 -3.52 -42.24 44.18
C ALA A 81 -2.36 -43.17 44.58
N GLY A 82 -1.18 -42.64 44.92
CA GLY A 82 0.00 -43.43 45.26
C GLY A 82 0.70 -44.10 44.07
N ASN A 83 0.21 -43.88 42.84
CA ASN A 83 0.77 -44.42 41.60
C ASN A 83 2.01 -43.63 41.14
N ARG A 84 3.09 -43.72 41.93
CA ARG A 84 4.33 -42.94 41.73
C ARG A 84 4.98 -43.13 40.37
N LYS A 85 4.95 -44.35 39.80
CA LYS A 85 5.53 -44.63 38.48
C LYS A 85 4.82 -43.84 37.37
N MET A 86 3.49 -43.96 37.29
CA MET A 86 2.68 -43.22 36.32
C MET A 86 2.77 -41.70 36.52
N ALA A 87 2.78 -41.24 37.79
CA ALA A 87 2.98 -39.82 38.09
C ALA A 87 4.33 -39.31 37.58
N GLY A 88 5.40 -40.08 37.72
CA GLY A 88 6.72 -39.75 37.18
C GLY A 88 6.75 -39.69 35.66
N GLU A 89 6.10 -40.63 34.97
CA GLU A 89 6.00 -40.63 33.51
C GLU A 89 5.26 -39.37 32.99
N TYR A 90 4.14 -38.99 33.61
CA TYR A 90 3.44 -37.76 33.26
C TYR A 90 4.24 -36.50 33.60
N ALA A 91 4.97 -36.50 34.72
CA ALA A 91 5.83 -35.38 35.11
C ALA A 91 6.98 -35.15 34.11
N LEU A 92 7.60 -36.21 33.58
CA LEU A 92 8.62 -36.11 32.55
C LEU A 92 8.07 -35.53 31.24
N ARG A 93 6.89 -35.99 30.81
CA ARG A 93 6.20 -35.43 29.63
C ARG A 93 5.85 -33.96 29.84
N LEU A 94 5.33 -33.61 31.03
CA LEU A 94 5.02 -32.24 31.40
C LEU A 94 6.26 -31.35 31.36
N GLN A 95 7.40 -31.82 31.88
CA GLN A 95 8.65 -31.06 31.86
C GLN A 95 9.10 -30.78 30.42
N LYS A 96 9.08 -31.78 29.54
CA LYS A 96 9.43 -31.60 28.13
C LYS A 96 8.50 -30.57 27.47
N LEU A 97 7.20 -30.76 27.61
CA LEU A 97 6.20 -29.86 27.02
C LEU A 97 6.34 -28.42 27.53
N LYS A 98 6.72 -28.22 28.80
CA LYS A 98 6.98 -26.87 29.35
C LYS A 98 8.15 -26.18 28.66
N THR A 99 9.23 -26.92 28.36
CA THR A 99 10.37 -26.38 27.63
C THR A 99 9.97 -25.99 26.21
N ASP A 100 9.33 -26.91 25.49
CA ASP A 100 8.86 -26.68 24.12
C ASP A 100 7.89 -25.48 24.06
N HIS A 101 6.97 -25.39 25.02
CA HIS A 101 6.02 -24.29 25.14
C HIS A 101 6.70 -22.94 25.39
N ALA A 102 7.69 -22.89 26.30
CA ALA A 102 8.42 -21.66 26.57
C ALA A 102 9.20 -21.17 25.34
N GLU A 103 9.79 -22.09 24.57
CA GLU A 103 10.45 -21.77 23.31
C GLU A 103 9.45 -21.23 22.27
N ASN A 104 8.28 -21.85 22.13
CA ASN A 104 7.24 -21.39 21.20
C ASN A 104 6.66 -20.03 21.58
N VAL A 105 6.49 -19.75 22.87
CA VAL A 105 6.07 -18.42 23.36
C VAL A 105 7.11 -17.36 22.99
N ALA A 106 8.41 -17.64 23.23
CA ALA A 106 9.47 -16.71 22.85
C ALA A 106 9.52 -16.45 21.34
N GLN A 107 9.36 -17.50 20.53
CA GLN A 107 9.29 -17.37 19.06
C GLN A 107 8.07 -16.57 18.61
N LEU A 108 6.91 -16.75 19.26
CA LEU A 108 5.70 -15.98 18.97
C LEU A 108 5.93 -14.49 19.22
N GLU A 109 6.50 -14.13 20.38
CA GLU A 109 6.79 -12.73 20.73
C GLU A 109 7.75 -12.08 19.72
N GLU A 110 8.79 -12.80 19.28
CA GLU A 110 9.72 -12.30 18.26
C GLU A 110 9.05 -12.14 16.88
N ALA A 111 8.21 -13.11 16.50
CA ALA A 111 7.46 -13.07 15.25
C ALA A 111 6.47 -11.88 15.22
N GLU A 112 5.76 -11.62 16.32
CA GLU A 112 4.83 -10.49 16.44
C GLU A 112 5.56 -9.14 16.38
N LYS A 113 6.70 -9.01 17.06
CA LYS A 113 7.54 -7.80 16.96
C LYS A 113 7.97 -7.54 15.52
N THR A 114 8.45 -8.58 14.85
CA THR A 114 8.87 -8.50 13.45
C THR A 114 7.70 -8.11 12.53
N TYR A 115 6.52 -8.67 12.76
CA TYR A 115 5.31 -8.33 12.00
C TYR A 115 4.93 -6.85 12.17
N GLU A 116 4.95 -6.33 13.39
CA GLU A 116 4.65 -4.92 13.66
C GLU A 116 5.69 -3.97 13.06
N GLU A 117 6.98 -4.33 13.10
CA GLU A 117 8.04 -3.56 12.43
C GLU A 117 7.84 -3.51 10.92
N LEU A 118 7.54 -4.64 10.28
CA LEU A 118 7.26 -4.71 8.84
C LEU A 118 6.03 -3.87 8.47
N LYS A 119 4.99 -3.91 9.31
CA LYS A 119 3.76 -3.14 9.11
C LYS A 119 4.05 -1.64 9.16
N ARG A 120 4.79 -1.18 10.17
CA ARG A 120 5.22 0.23 10.29
C ARG A 120 6.08 0.67 9.11
N ALA A 121 7.05 -0.16 8.69
CA ALA A 121 7.91 0.14 7.55
C ALA A 121 7.10 0.28 6.24
N ARG A 122 6.12 -0.59 6.03
CA ARG A 122 5.17 -0.52 4.91
C ARG A 122 4.35 0.76 4.95
N ASP A 123 3.77 1.10 6.11
CA ASP A 123 2.92 2.28 6.25
C ASP A 123 3.69 3.58 6.00
N LEU A 124 4.91 3.70 6.55
CA LEU A 124 5.80 4.83 6.29
C LEU A 124 6.17 4.94 4.81
N SER A 125 6.52 3.82 4.16
CA SER A 125 6.89 3.79 2.74
C SER A 125 5.73 4.21 1.84
N ILE A 126 4.52 3.73 2.13
CA ILE A 126 3.31 4.08 1.38
C ILE A 126 2.96 5.56 1.57
N SER A 127 3.07 6.09 2.80
CA SER A 127 2.79 7.51 3.06
C SER A 127 3.75 8.41 2.27
N ALA A 128 5.05 8.14 2.34
CA ALA A 128 6.06 8.89 1.60
C ALA A 128 5.83 8.85 0.07
N ALA A 129 5.48 7.67 -0.46
CA ALA A 129 5.17 7.53 -1.89
C ALA A 129 3.91 8.32 -2.29
N LYS A 130 2.85 8.31 -1.46
CA LYS A 130 1.64 9.10 -1.69
C LYS A 130 1.92 10.59 -1.69
N GLU A 131 2.70 11.08 -0.73
CA GLU A 131 3.12 12.48 -0.67
C GLU A 131 3.91 12.89 -1.93
N LYS A 132 4.80 12.01 -2.41
CA LYS A 132 5.55 12.26 -3.64
C LYS A 132 4.64 12.33 -4.87
N ILE A 133 3.67 11.42 -4.99
CA ILE A 133 2.68 11.41 -6.07
C ILE A 133 1.84 12.70 -6.05
N GLU A 134 1.41 13.15 -4.87
CA GLU A 134 0.65 14.39 -4.75
C GLU A 134 1.49 15.63 -5.10
N SER A 135 2.77 15.67 -4.71
CA SER A 135 3.71 16.70 -5.15
C SER A 135 3.85 16.71 -6.67
N LEU A 136 4.14 15.56 -7.28
CA LEU A 136 4.27 15.44 -8.74
C LEU A 136 3.00 15.90 -9.45
N LYS A 137 1.82 15.53 -8.96
CA LYS A 137 0.55 15.97 -9.53
C LYS A 137 0.39 17.49 -9.51
N ARG A 138 0.83 18.17 -8.44
CA ARG A 138 0.81 19.64 -8.35
C ARG A 138 1.78 20.25 -9.36
N ASP A 139 3.02 19.78 -9.39
CA ASP A 139 4.07 20.28 -10.29
C ASP A 139 3.66 20.13 -11.77
N ILE A 140 3.00 19.01 -12.13
CA ILE A 140 2.48 18.77 -13.48
C ILE A 140 1.37 19.76 -13.82
N ASN A 141 0.45 20.04 -12.90
CA ASN A 141 -0.61 21.00 -13.13
C ASN A 141 -0.06 22.43 -13.29
N GLU A 142 0.91 22.83 -12.45
CA GLU A 142 1.59 24.11 -12.56
C GLU A 142 2.31 24.25 -13.90
N THR A 143 3.02 23.19 -14.33
CA THR A 143 3.71 23.16 -15.63
C THR A 143 2.74 23.32 -16.79
N LYS A 144 1.58 22.65 -16.76
CA LYS A 144 0.54 22.79 -17.79
C LYS A 144 -0.02 24.22 -17.85
N ILE A 145 -0.27 24.84 -16.70
CA ILE A 145 -0.75 26.24 -16.65
C ILE A 145 0.31 27.18 -17.23
N ALA A 146 1.58 26.98 -16.88
CA ALA A 146 2.68 27.76 -17.41
C ALA A 146 2.82 27.59 -18.93
N GLN A 147 2.72 26.37 -19.45
CA GLN A 147 2.72 26.08 -20.89
C GLN A 147 1.55 26.75 -21.60
N ALA A 148 0.33 26.61 -21.09
CA ALA A 148 -0.85 27.27 -21.68
C ALA A 148 -0.71 28.80 -21.66
N THR A 149 -0.17 29.38 -20.58
CA THR A 149 0.07 30.83 -20.49
C THR A 149 1.13 31.29 -21.51
N ALA A 150 2.19 30.50 -21.71
CA ALA A 150 3.21 30.78 -22.72
C ALA A 150 2.64 30.70 -24.14
N GLU A 151 1.87 29.65 -24.46
CA GLU A 151 1.19 29.50 -25.74
C GLU A 151 0.20 30.65 -26.00
N LEU A 152 -0.58 31.05 -24.99
CA LEU A 152 -1.49 32.20 -25.08
C LEU A 152 -0.73 33.51 -25.35
N ASN A 153 0.40 33.73 -24.67
CA ASN A 153 1.22 34.92 -24.88
C ASN A 153 1.88 34.92 -26.27
N GLU A 154 2.33 33.76 -26.77
CA GLU A 154 2.86 33.60 -28.13
C GLU A 154 1.77 33.82 -29.20
N MET A 155 0.58 33.25 -29.00
CA MET A 155 -0.58 33.50 -29.88
C MET A 155 -0.98 34.97 -29.87
N ALA A 156 -1.04 35.61 -28.70
CA ALA A 156 -1.35 37.03 -28.58
C ALA A 156 -0.29 37.89 -29.27
N ALA A 157 1.01 37.58 -29.09
CA ALA A 157 2.10 38.27 -29.78
C ALA A 157 2.04 38.08 -31.31
N GLY A 158 1.72 36.88 -31.79
CA GLY A 158 1.51 36.59 -33.21
C GLY A 158 0.30 37.31 -33.80
N MET A 159 -0.81 37.37 -33.07
CA MET A 159 -2.05 38.04 -33.48
C MET A 159 -1.93 39.58 -33.47
N ILE A 160 -1.14 40.16 -32.55
CA ILE A 160 -0.82 41.59 -32.52
C ILE A 160 -0.15 42.05 -33.83
N SER A 161 0.56 41.16 -34.52
CA SER A 161 1.22 41.48 -35.79
C SER A 161 0.28 41.50 -37.00
N GLU A 162 -0.90 40.88 -36.93
CA GLU A 162 -1.81 40.76 -38.10
C GLU A 162 -3.04 41.67 -38.02
N ILE A 163 -3.57 41.99 -36.83
CA ILE A 163 -4.86 42.67 -36.72
C ILE A 163 -4.85 43.65 -35.54
N GLY A 164 -5.18 44.92 -35.82
CA GLY A 164 -5.16 46.00 -34.83
C GLY A 164 -6.13 45.80 -33.66
N GLY A 165 -5.61 45.96 -32.45
CA GLY A 165 -6.37 46.15 -31.21
C GLY A 165 -6.22 45.01 -30.18
N ALA A 166 -5.32 45.19 -29.20
CA ALA A 166 -5.06 44.20 -28.13
C ALA A 166 -6.26 43.89 -27.21
N GLY A 167 -7.32 44.71 -27.24
CA GLY A 167 -8.53 44.51 -26.43
C GLY A 167 -9.53 43.51 -27.03
N ASP A 168 -9.59 43.39 -28.36
CA ASP A 168 -10.57 42.52 -29.03
C ASP A 168 -10.10 41.05 -29.07
N THR A 169 -8.78 40.83 -29.07
CA THR A 169 -8.17 39.49 -29.07
C THR A 169 -8.28 38.78 -27.73
N LEU A 170 -8.09 39.50 -26.61
CA LEU A 170 -8.23 38.93 -25.26
C LEU A 170 -9.67 38.53 -24.94
N ASN A 171 -10.65 39.37 -25.30
CA ASN A 171 -12.08 39.05 -25.11
C ASN A 171 -12.49 37.78 -25.88
N ARG A 172 -11.96 37.58 -27.10
CA ARG A 172 -12.26 36.40 -27.91
C ARG A 172 -11.54 35.14 -27.44
N LEU A 173 -10.32 35.27 -26.92
CA LEU A 173 -9.62 34.19 -26.24
C LEU A 173 -10.34 33.74 -24.98
N GLU A 174 -10.83 34.69 -24.17
CA GLU A 174 -11.64 34.41 -23.00
C GLU A 174 -12.93 33.66 -23.38
N GLU A 175 -13.61 34.09 -24.45
CA GLU A 175 -14.81 33.42 -24.97
C GLU A 175 -14.52 31.98 -25.44
N MET A 176 -13.45 31.76 -26.21
CA MET A 176 -13.06 30.41 -26.67
C MET A 176 -12.66 29.48 -25.51
N VAL A 177 -11.89 29.98 -24.54
CA VAL A 177 -11.49 29.19 -23.36
C VAL A 177 -12.70 28.85 -22.50
N ARG A 178 -13.65 29.79 -22.35
CA ARG A 178 -14.89 29.54 -21.62
C ARG A 178 -15.73 28.48 -22.33
N GLU A 179 -15.85 28.54 -23.65
CA GLU A 179 -16.60 27.56 -24.45
C GLU A 179 -16.00 26.16 -24.35
N GLU A 180 -14.67 26.00 -24.42
CA GLU A 180 -14.02 24.69 -24.25
C GLU A 180 -14.16 24.14 -22.83
N LYS A 181 -14.09 25.00 -21.80
CA LYS A 181 -14.34 24.59 -20.41
C LYS A 181 -15.78 24.11 -20.22
N GLU A 182 -16.74 24.80 -20.81
CA GLU A 182 -18.16 24.41 -20.80
C GLU A 182 -18.38 23.07 -21.54
N LYS A 183 -17.76 22.87 -22.71
CA LYS A 183 -17.79 21.59 -23.45
C LYS A 183 -17.15 20.44 -22.65
N ALA A 184 -16.00 20.66 -22.02
CA ALA A 184 -15.33 19.66 -21.19
C ALA A 184 -16.17 19.29 -19.95
N ALA A 185 -16.78 20.28 -19.29
CA ALA A 185 -17.70 20.05 -18.17
C ALA A 185 -18.95 19.27 -18.60
N GLY A 186 -19.49 19.55 -19.80
CA GLY A 186 -20.60 18.80 -20.40
C GLY A 186 -20.23 17.32 -20.64
N ARG A 187 -19.07 17.06 -21.25
CA ARG A 187 -18.55 15.69 -21.46
C ARG A 187 -18.36 14.92 -20.15
N ALA A 188 -17.82 15.57 -19.12
CA ALA A 188 -17.64 14.97 -17.80
C ALA A 188 -18.97 14.63 -17.11
N ARG A 189 -20.01 15.48 -17.28
CA ARG A 189 -21.35 15.22 -16.75
C ARG A 189 -21.97 13.97 -17.40
N VAL A 190 -21.93 13.88 -18.74
CA VAL A 190 -22.47 12.72 -19.47
C VAL A 190 -21.77 11.43 -19.03
N ALA A 191 -20.43 11.45 -18.89
CA ALA A 191 -19.67 10.28 -18.43
C ALA A 191 -20.09 9.82 -17.02
N ARG A 192 -20.39 10.76 -16.11
CA ARG A 192 -20.89 10.45 -14.77
C ARG A 192 -22.30 9.85 -14.82
N ASP A 193 -23.20 10.44 -15.59
CA ASP A 193 -24.60 9.99 -15.69
C ASP A 193 -24.72 8.63 -16.43
N SER A 194 -23.78 8.32 -17.34
CA SER A 194 -23.66 7.00 -17.97
C SER A 194 -23.12 5.90 -17.05
N ILE A 195 -22.40 6.26 -15.98
CA ILE A 195 -21.99 5.30 -14.94
C ILE A 195 -23.18 4.98 -14.03
N ASP A 196 -23.99 5.98 -13.69
CA ASP A 196 -25.16 5.83 -12.80
C ASP A 196 -26.30 5.00 -13.45
N SER A 197 -26.50 5.14 -14.77
CA SER A 197 -27.45 4.30 -15.52
C SER A 197 -27.00 2.84 -15.67
N SER A 198 -25.70 2.55 -15.62
CA SER A 198 -25.21 1.17 -15.65
C SER A 198 -25.44 0.40 -14.34
N GLU A 199 -25.69 1.09 -13.22
CA GLU A 199 -26.11 0.44 -11.96
C GLU A 199 -27.62 0.12 -11.94
N LEU A 200 -28.44 0.77 -12.77
CA LEU A 200 -29.89 0.52 -12.83
C LEU A 200 -30.27 -0.69 -13.70
N ASP A 201 -29.48 -1.04 -14.72
CA ASP A 201 -29.73 -2.22 -15.57
C ASP A 201 -29.41 -3.57 -14.90
N VAL A 202 -28.80 -3.57 -13.70
CA VAL A 202 -28.49 -4.81 -12.94
C VAL A 202 -29.63 -5.20 -11.99
N MET A 203 -30.70 -4.40 -11.86
CA MET A 203 -31.85 -4.70 -10.99
C MET A 203 -33.11 -5.23 -11.70
N GLU A 204 -33.11 -5.41 -13.03
CA GLU A 204 -34.27 -5.92 -13.80
C GLU A 204 -34.02 -7.20 -14.62
N ALA A 205 -33.07 -8.07 -14.21
CA ALA A 205 -32.88 -9.40 -14.81
C ALA A 205 -33.01 -10.55 -13.80
#